data_AF-A0A962BH13-F1
#
_entry.id   AF-A0A962BH13-F1
#
_cell.length_a   1.000
_cell.length_b   1.000
_cell.length_c   1.000
_cell.angle_alpha   90.00
_cell.angle_beta   90.00
_cell.angle_gamma   90.00
#
_symmetry.space_group_name_H-M   'P 1'
#
loop_
_entity.id
_entity.type
_entity.pdbx_description
1 polymer ?
#
loop_
_entity_poly.entity_id
_entity_poly.type
_entity_poly.pdbx_seq_one_letter_code
_entity_poly.pdbx_strand_id
1 'polypeptide(L)'
;MPRWTSESRALHAVAMKLWQPWKKSTGPKTPEGKRISSQNAVKHGMYTREWQNLRRALYTQRLYVRWVERNVAQISKTIRLKQRAHKIELYKRDCQNRQQKRTKPSALGHKSCYTDPLTRPD
;
A
#
# COMPACT_ATOMS: atom_id res chain seq x y z
N MET A 1 14.56 0.61 32.75
CA MET A 1 14.37 -0.86 32.64
C MET A 1 15.67 -1.50 32.18
N PRO A 2 16.06 -2.68 32.70
CA PRO A 2 17.28 -3.36 32.26
C PRO A 2 17.23 -3.62 30.75
N ARG A 3 18.31 -3.33 30.02
CA ARG A 3 18.43 -3.65 28.58
C ARG A 3 18.81 -5.13 28.42
N TRP A 4 18.03 -5.88 27.66
CA TRP A 4 18.25 -7.32 27.44
C TRP A 4 19.28 -7.57 26.31
N THR A 5 20.56 -7.30 26.60
CA THR A 5 21.68 -7.58 25.68
C THR A 5 21.93 -9.09 25.56
N SER A 6 22.74 -9.50 24.59
CA SER A 6 23.18 -10.90 24.44
C SER A 6 23.99 -11.38 25.65
N GLU A 7 24.88 -10.53 26.15
CA GLU A 7 25.71 -10.81 27.34
C GLU A 7 24.85 -10.96 28.60
N SER A 8 23.90 -10.06 28.84
CA SER A 8 22.98 -10.19 29.98
C SER A 8 22.14 -11.47 29.90
N ARG A 9 21.73 -11.90 28.71
CA ARG A 9 21.04 -13.18 28.50
C ARG A 9 21.94 -14.38 28.84
N ALA A 10 23.22 -14.33 28.48
CA ALA A 10 24.18 -15.39 28.78
C ALA A 10 24.44 -15.50 30.29
N LEU A 11 24.70 -14.38 30.97
CA LEU A 11 24.86 -14.33 32.43
C LEU A 11 23.62 -14.84 33.15
N HIS A 12 22.44 -14.43 32.70
CA HIS A 12 21.17 -14.91 33.26
C HIS A 12 20.97 -16.42 33.01
N ALA A 13 21.38 -16.95 31.86
CA ALA A 13 21.32 -18.40 31.60
C ALA A 13 22.23 -19.19 32.55
N VAL A 14 23.44 -18.69 32.84
CA VAL A 14 24.34 -19.28 33.84
C VAL A 14 23.71 -19.23 35.23
N ALA A 15 23.17 -18.08 35.63
CA ALA A 15 22.49 -17.93 36.93
C ALA A 15 21.27 -18.86 37.07
N MET A 16 20.43 -18.99 36.04
CA MET A 16 19.30 -19.93 36.03
C MET A 16 19.75 -21.39 36.18
N LYS A 17 20.84 -21.79 35.52
CA LYS A 17 21.44 -23.12 35.65
C LYS A 17 22.02 -23.39 37.04
N LEU A 18 22.51 -22.34 37.71
CA LEU A 18 22.99 -22.42 39.09
C LEU A 18 21.83 -22.52 40.09
N TRP A 19 20.84 -21.64 39.98
CA TRP A 19 19.72 -21.56 40.93
C TRP A 19 18.71 -22.69 40.77
N GLN A 20 18.57 -23.25 39.55
CA GLN A 20 17.68 -24.37 39.22
C GLN A 20 16.28 -24.26 39.86
N PRO A 21 15.58 -23.12 39.73
CA PRO A 21 14.33 -22.87 40.44
C PRO A 21 13.25 -23.93 40.12
N TRP A 22 13.31 -24.57 38.95
CA TRP A 22 12.44 -25.69 38.56
C TRP A 22 12.53 -26.89 39.50
N LYS A 23 13.63 -27.11 40.23
CA LYS A 23 13.74 -28.16 41.25
C LYS A 23 12.78 -27.96 42.42
N LYS A 24 12.41 -26.71 42.71
CA LYS A 24 11.42 -26.35 43.75
C LYS A 24 10.00 -26.18 43.18
N SER A 25 9.80 -26.44 41.89
CA SER A 25 8.46 -26.31 41.29
C SER A 25 7.51 -27.38 41.85
N THR A 26 6.33 -26.94 42.26
CA THR A 26 5.23 -27.78 42.78
C THR A 26 4.31 -28.31 41.68
N GLY A 27 4.74 -28.24 40.41
CA GLY A 27 3.96 -28.74 39.28
C GLY A 27 3.70 -30.26 39.33
N PRO A 28 2.76 -30.76 38.52
CA PRO A 28 2.38 -32.16 38.53
C PRO A 28 3.54 -33.09 38.11
N LYS A 29 3.95 -33.98 39.01
CA LYS A 29 5.03 -34.95 38.80
C LYS A 29 4.53 -36.25 38.13
N THR A 30 3.26 -36.59 38.31
CA THR A 30 2.64 -37.81 37.78
C THR A 30 2.15 -37.63 36.34
N PRO A 31 2.10 -38.71 35.53
CA PRO A 31 1.50 -38.66 34.19
C PRO A 31 0.06 -38.15 34.19
N GLU A 32 -0.74 -38.56 35.17
CA GLU A 32 -2.12 -38.12 35.33
C GLU A 32 -2.22 -36.62 35.63
N GLY A 33 -1.41 -36.11 36.58
CA GLY A 33 -1.40 -34.69 36.90
C GLY A 33 -0.96 -33.82 35.71
N LYS A 34 -0.02 -34.32 34.89
CA LYS A 34 0.39 -33.65 33.64
C LYS A 34 -0.76 -33.60 32.64
N ARG A 35 -1.54 -34.68 32.52
CA ARG A 35 -2.73 -34.74 31.65
C ARG A 35 -3.83 -33.77 32.11
N ILE A 36 -4.04 -33.61 33.41
CA ILE A 36 -5.00 -32.64 33.95
C ILE A 36 -4.49 -31.22 33.70
N SER A 37 -3.22 -30.94 33.98
CA SER A 37 -2.64 -29.61 33.73
C SER A 37 -2.61 -29.23 32.25
N SER A 38 -2.51 -30.18 31.31
CA SER A 38 -2.58 -29.87 29.88
C SER A 38 -3.98 -29.44 29.43
N GLN A 39 -5.03 -29.87 30.14
CA GLN A 39 -6.41 -29.45 29.88
C GLN A 39 -6.67 -27.99 30.29
N ASN A 40 -5.81 -27.36 31.10
CA ASN A 40 -5.93 -25.94 31.42
C ASN A 40 -5.87 -25.06 30.16
N ALA A 41 -5.14 -25.47 29.12
CA ALA A 41 -5.10 -24.79 27.82
C ALA A 41 -6.46 -24.81 27.10
N VAL A 42 -7.28 -25.83 27.35
CA VAL A 42 -8.66 -25.94 26.85
C VAL A 42 -9.61 -25.11 27.72
N LYS A 43 -9.45 -25.17 29.04
CA LYS A 43 -10.31 -24.49 30.03
C LYS A 43 -10.26 -22.96 29.94
N HIS A 44 -9.07 -22.38 29.71
CA HIS A 44 -8.86 -20.93 29.77
C HIS A 44 -8.84 -20.24 28.39
N GLY A 45 -9.28 -20.95 27.35
CA GLY A 45 -9.80 -20.35 26.12
C GLY A 45 -8.75 -19.86 25.12
N MET A 46 -9.05 -20.06 23.84
CA MET A 46 -8.31 -19.56 22.67
C MET A 46 -6.93 -20.17 22.38
N TYR A 47 -6.33 -20.92 23.30
CA TYR A 47 -5.03 -21.58 23.04
C TYR A 47 -5.13 -22.95 22.38
N THR A 48 -6.35 -23.46 22.16
CA THR A 48 -6.52 -24.70 21.39
C THR A 48 -6.08 -24.51 19.93
N ARG A 49 -5.78 -25.62 19.26
CA ARG A 49 -5.24 -25.58 17.90
C ARG A 49 -6.25 -25.01 16.90
N GLU A 50 -7.53 -25.30 17.11
CA GLU A 50 -8.66 -24.77 16.35
C GLU A 50 -8.71 -23.25 16.43
N TRP A 51 -8.61 -22.69 17.64
CA TRP A 51 -8.61 -21.25 17.85
C TRP A 51 -7.36 -20.57 17.30
N GLN A 52 -6.20 -21.20 17.40
CA GLN A 52 -4.99 -20.69 16.76
C GLN A 52 -5.12 -20.66 15.23
N ASN A 53 -5.70 -21.71 14.64
CA ASN A 53 -5.94 -21.77 13.20
C ASN A 53 -6.96 -20.72 12.75
N LEU A 54 -8.06 -20.56 13.49
CA LEU A 54 -9.04 -19.52 13.21
C LEU A 54 -8.42 -18.13 13.29
N ARG A 55 -7.61 -17.84 14.32
CA ARG A 55 -6.90 -16.56 14.45
C ARG A 55 -5.97 -16.31 13.26
N ARG A 56 -5.23 -17.33 12.80
CA ARG A 56 -4.40 -17.22 11.60
C ARG A 56 -5.23 -16.93 10.36
N ALA A 57 -6.35 -17.64 10.17
CA ALA A 57 -7.23 -17.46 9.02
C ALA A 57 -7.88 -16.06 9.00
N LEU A 58 -8.35 -15.56 10.13
CA LEU A 58 -8.90 -14.20 10.23
C LEU A 58 -7.82 -13.14 9.97
N TYR A 59 -6.59 -13.38 10.44
CA TYR A 59 -5.48 -12.48 10.16
C TYR A 59 -5.12 -12.43 8.67
N THR A 60 -5.02 -13.59 8.01
CA THR A 60 -4.74 -13.65 6.56
C THR A 60 -5.86 -13.02 5.75
N GLN A 61 -7.12 -13.29 6.09
CA GLN A 61 -8.28 -12.66 5.46
C GLN A 61 -8.21 -11.13 5.59
N ARG A 62 -7.93 -10.61 6.80
CA ARG A 62 -7.78 -9.17 7.02
C ARG A 62 -6.68 -8.56 6.14
N LEU A 63 -5.53 -9.22 6.03
CA LEU A 63 -4.44 -8.74 5.19
C LEU A 63 -4.83 -8.71 3.70
N TYR A 64 -5.52 -9.75 3.25
CA TYR A 64 -6.02 -9.84 1.88
C TYR A 64 -7.00 -8.71 1.56
N VAL A 65 -8.02 -8.49 2.40
CA VAL A 65 -8.98 -7.40 2.22
C VAL A 65 -8.26 -6.05 2.13
N ARG A 66 -7.33 -5.77 3.04
CA ARG A 66 -6.53 -4.53 3.01
C ARG A 66 -5.66 -4.40 1.76
N TRP A 67 -5.19 -5.51 1.21
CA TRP A 67 -4.46 -5.51 -0.06
C TRP A 67 -5.40 -5.16 -1.22
N VAL A 68 -6.58 -5.79 -1.29
CA VAL A 68 -7.59 -5.51 -2.32
C VAL A 68 -8.00 -4.03 -2.27
N GLU A 69 -8.36 -3.51 -1.10
CA GLU A 69 -8.75 -2.11 -0.91
C GLU A 69 -7.69 -1.13 -1.46
N ARG A 70 -6.41 -1.39 -1.15
CA ARG A 70 -5.30 -0.58 -1.67
C ARG A 70 -5.19 -0.65 -3.18
N ASN A 71 -5.28 -1.85 -3.76
CA ASN A 71 -5.16 -2.02 -5.21
C ASN A 71 -6.31 -1.32 -5.93
N VAL A 72 -7.55 -1.47 -5.46
CA VAL A 72 -8.73 -0.79 -6.02
C VAL A 72 -8.57 0.73 -5.94
N ALA A 73 -8.08 1.26 -4.81
CA ALA A 73 -7.80 2.69 -4.66
C ALA A 73 -6.71 3.17 -5.64
N GLN A 74 -5.64 2.39 -5.83
CA GLN A 74 -4.58 2.72 -6.80
C GLN A 74 -5.12 2.70 -8.23
N ILE A 75 -5.86 1.66 -8.62
CA ILE A 75 -6.47 1.55 -9.96
C ILE A 75 -7.35 2.79 -10.21
N SER A 76 -8.24 3.11 -9.27
CA SER A 76 -9.12 4.28 -9.37
C SER A 76 -8.34 5.60 -9.55
N LYS A 77 -7.24 5.77 -8.80
CA LYS A 77 -6.35 6.93 -8.93
C LYS A 77 -5.69 6.97 -10.30
N THR A 78 -5.19 5.85 -10.82
CA THR A 78 -4.55 5.80 -12.15
C THR A 78 -5.52 6.13 -13.26
N ILE A 79 -6.77 5.63 -13.20
CA ILE A 79 -7.82 5.95 -14.17
C ILE A 79 -8.09 7.46 -14.18
N ARG A 80 -8.26 8.06 -12.99
CA ARG A 80 -8.49 9.51 -12.86
C ARG A 80 -7.33 10.34 -13.44
N LEU A 81 -6.09 9.92 -13.17
CA LEU A 81 -4.90 10.59 -13.71
C LEU A 81 -4.82 10.47 -15.22
N LYS A 82 -5.10 9.29 -15.79
CA LYS A 82 -5.17 9.08 -17.25
C LYS A 82 -6.24 9.95 -17.90
N GLN A 83 -7.44 9.99 -17.33
CA GLN A 83 -8.54 10.84 -17.81
C GLN A 83 -8.15 12.33 -17.80
N ARG A 84 -7.49 12.80 -16.72
CA ARG A 84 -7.00 14.18 -16.62
C ARG A 84 -5.93 14.48 -17.67
N ALA A 85 -4.98 13.57 -17.87
CA ALA A 85 -3.92 13.72 -18.87
C ALA A 85 -4.52 13.81 -20.28
N HIS A 86 -5.47 12.93 -20.61
CA HIS A 86 -6.18 12.96 -21.89
C HIS A 86 -6.93 14.28 -22.11
N LYS A 87 -7.63 14.79 -21.09
CA LYS A 87 -8.31 16.09 -21.17
C LYS A 87 -7.34 17.25 -21.43
N ILE A 88 -6.16 17.23 -20.79
CA ILE A 88 -5.12 18.24 -21.03
C ILE A 88 -4.61 18.15 -22.47
N GLU A 89 -4.43 16.94 -23.00
CA GLU A 89 -3.98 16.70 -24.37
C GLU A 89 -5.00 17.22 -25.39
N LEU A 90 -6.28 16.94 -25.19
CA LEU A 90 -7.37 17.50 -26.00
C LEU A 90 -7.35 19.03 -26.00
N TYR A 91 -7.21 19.66 -24.82
CA TYR A 91 -7.12 21.12 -24.71
C TYR A 91 -5.91 21.69 -25.47
N LYS A 92 -4.74 21.05 -25.35
CA LYS A 92 -3.53 21.44 -26.12
C LYS A 92 -3.77 21.37 -27.62
N ARG A 93 -4.42 20.30 -28.08
CA ARG A 93 -4.78 20.11 -29.49
C ARG A 93 -5.72 21.20 -29.99
N ASP A 94 -6.75 21.55 -29.19
CA ASP A 94 -7.69 22.62 -29.51
C ASP A 94 -7.02 24.00 -29.55
N CYS A 95 -6.07 24.26 -28.63
CA CYS A 95 -5.25 25.46 -28.66
C CYS A 95 -4.40 25.54 -29.94
N GLN A 96 -3.70 24.46 -30.30
CA GLN A 96 -2.90 24.39 -31.53
C GLN A 96 -3.77 24.60 -32.77
N ASN A 97 -4.92 23.94 -32.86
CA ASN A 97 -5.88 24.10 -33.95
C ASN A 97 -6.37 25.55 -34.08
N ARG A 98 -6.68 26.22 -32.96
CA ARG A 98 -7.03 27.65 -32.96
C ARG A 98 -5.88 28.52 -33.44
N GLN A 99 -4.65 28.27 -32.98
CA GLN A 99 -3.47 29.01 -33.40
C GLN A 99 -3.23 28.86 -34.91
N GLN A 100 -3.35 27.64 -35.43
CA GLN A 100 -3.18 27.34 -36.84
C GLN A 100 -4.28 27.95 -37.73
N LYS A 101 -5.51 28.07 -37.23
CA LYS A 101 -6.56 28.86 -37.93
C LYS A 101 -6.24 30.35 -38.00
N ARG A 102 -5.58 30.91 -36.97
CA ARG A 102 -5.17 32.33 -36.96
C ARG A 102 -3.98 32.60 -37.90
N THR A 103 -3.04 31.68 -37.99
CA THR A 103 -1.83 31.85 -38.82
C THR A 103 -2.01 31.44 -40.28
N LYS A 104 -3.09 30.71 -40.61
CA LYS A 104 -3.46 30.44 -42.00
C LYS A 104 -3.87 31.76 -42.67
N PRO A 105 -3.23 32.16 -43.79
CA PRO A 105 -3.64 33.33 -44.53
C PRO A 105 -5.08 33.15 -45.02
N SER A 106 -5.87 34.22 -45.00
CA SER A 106 -7.22 34.26 -45.58
C SER A 106 -7.16 33.76 -47.03
N ALA A 107 -7.99 32.77 -47.38
CA ALA A 107 -8.11 32.25 -48.75
C ALA A 107 -8.63 33.31 -49.74
N LEU A 108 -9.26 34.38 -49.22
CA LEU A 108 -9.43 35.63 -49.97
C LEU A 108 -8.08 36.34 -49.90
N GLY A 109 -7.25 36.11 -50.92
CA GLY A 109 -6.02 36.86 -51.14
C GLY A 109 -6.30 38.35 -50.95
N HIS A 110 -5.39 39.05 -50.27
CA HIS A 110 -5.46 40.49 -50.10
C HIS A 110 -5.53 41.11 -51.50
N LYS A 111 -6.74 41.41 -51.98
CA LYS A 111 -6.90 42.32 -53.09
C LYS A 111 -6.48 43.67 -52.52
N SER A 112 -5.23 44.06 -52.77
CA SER A 112 -4.79 45.41 -52.48
C SER A 112 -5.78 46.34 -53.18
N CYS A 113 -6.55 47.10 -52.42
CA CYS A 113 -7.46 48.12 -52.94
C CYS A 113 -6.67 49.31 -53.53
N TYR A 114 -5.35 49.31 -53.39
CA TYR A 114 -4.46 50.32 -53.92
C TYR A 114 -3.86 49.83 -55.24
N THR A 115 -4.44 50.29 -56.34
CA THR A 115 -3.75 50.33 -57.64
C THR A 115 -2.79 51.51 -57.61
N ASP A 116 -1.50 51.24 -57.72
CA ASP A 116 -0.44 52.24 -57.76
C ASP A 116 -0.68 53.24 -58.92
N PRO A 117 -0.87 54.55 -58.64
CA PRO A 117 -1.17 55.56 -59.67
C PRO A 117 -0.12 55.69 -60.78
N LEU A 118 1.08 55.12 -60.58
CA LEU A 118 2.21 55.20 -61.50
C LEU A 118 2.22 54.11 -62.59
N THR A 119 1.20 53.25 -62.66
CA THR A 119 1.08 52.17 -63.65
C THR A 119 -0.09 52.36 -64.63
N ARG A 120 -0.35 53.61 -65.04
CA ARG A 120 -1.26 53.91 -66.17
C ARG A 120 -0.42 53.97 -67.45
N PRO A 121 -0.66 53.10 -68.46
CA PRO A 121 0.00 53.24 -69.75
C PRO A 121 -0.61 54.44 -70.51
N ASP A 122 0.24 55.15 -71.22
CA ASP A 122 -0.06 56.33 -72.05
C ASP A 122 -1.07 56.03 -73.18
#